data_AF-A0AAV4E9T3-F1
#
_entry.id   AF-A0AAV4E9T3-F1
#
_cell.length_a   1.000
_cell.length_b   1.000
_cell.length_c   1.000
_cell.angle_alpha   90.00
_cell.angle_beta   90.00
_cell.angle_gamma   90.00
#
_symmetry.space_group_name_H-M   'P 1'
#
loop_
_entity.id
_entity.type
_entity.pdbx_description
1 polymer ?
#
loop_
_entity_poly.entity_id
_entity_poly.type
_entity_poly.pdbx_seq_one_letter_code
_entity_poly.pdbx_strand_id
1 'polypeptide(L)'
;MDFNNLAFHADLLNIIPSIVDSDDIVVSYNSELKYLLDRHAPIKSRSVTSRPSAPWMSLEIKQAKAERRQAERKWLKEKLTIYRQLFCSCKLKVKALIASAKQMYFKTKITESVSSKALFTLTNAMSGKAHTVILLAPFPVNELPQYLIGSGHFSRRKSTQLGHQLTVVRQTGHQSTNHF
;
A
#
# COMPACT_ATOMS: atom_id res chain seq x y z
N MET A 1 17.28 -3.39 9.45
CA MET A 1 17.33 -3.82 10.87
C MET A 1 18.81 -3.81 11.14
N ASP A 2 19.30 -2.68 11.61
CA ASP A 2 20.71 -2.38 11.53
C ASP A 2 21.32 -2.82 12.84
N PHE A 3 21.48 -4.14 12.96
CA PHE A 3 22.12 -4.76 14.09
C PHE A 3 23.62 -4.48 14.00
N ASN A 4 24.15 -3.72 14.95
CA ASN A 4 25.57 -3.39 14.98
C ASN A 4 26.38 -4.57 15.54
N ASN A 5 26.78 -5.47 14.64
CA ASN A 5 27.48 -6.70 14.99
C ASN A 5 28.82 -6.43 15.69
N LEU A 6 29.53 -5.36 15.29
CA LEU A 6 30.83 -5.01 15.86
C LEU A 6 30.71 -4.53 17.31
N ALA A 7 29.71 -3.68 17.60
CA ALA A 7 29.47 -3.20 18.96
C ALA A 7 29.02 -4.32 19.89
N PHE A 8 28.15 -5.22 19.41
CA PHE A 8 27.71 -6.39 20.15
C PHE A 8 28.88 -7.33 20.49
N HIS A 9 29.77 -7.57 19.51
CA HIS A 9 30.93 -8.43 19.72
C HIS A 9 31.93 -7.84 20.73
N ALA A 10 32.20 -6.53 20.65
CA ALA A 10 33.07 -5.86 21.62
C ALA A 10 32.50 -5.90 23.04
N ASP A 11 31.19 -5.67 23.21
CA ASP A 11 30.53 -5.75 24.52
C ASP A 11 30.59 -7.17 25.09
N LEU A 12 30.47 -8.23 24.27
CA LEU A 12 30.62 -9.61 24.72
C LEU A 12 32.04 -9.92 25.22
N LEU A 13 33.07 -9.44 24.53
CA LEU A 13 34.46 -9.67 24.93
C LEU A 13 34.81 -8.99 26.27
N ASN A 14 34.15 -7.87 26.58
CA ASN A 14 34.36 -7.14 27.84
C ASN A 14 33.65 -7.79 29.04
N ILE A 15 32.60 -8.57 28.78
CA ILE A 15 31.73 -9.21 29.78
C ILE A 15 32.31 -10.54 30.29
N ILE A 16 32.97 -11.30 29.42
CA ILE A 16 33.52 -12.63 29.77
C ILE A 16 34.51 -12.59 30.95
N PRO A 17 35.47 -11.64 31.02
CA PRO A 17 36.38 -11.55 32.17
C PRO A 17 35.67 -11.15 33.47
N SER A 18 34.62 -10.32 33.39
CA SER A 18 33.81 -9.87 34.54
C SER A 18 33.04 -11.03 35.19
N ILE A 19 32.50 -11.93 34.37
CA ILE A 19 31.71 -13.08 34.84
C ILE A 19 32.58 -14.12 35.58
N VAL A 20 33.81 -14.33 35.13
CA VAL A 20 34.72 -15.35 35.67
C VAL A 20 35.34 -14.94 37.02
N ASP A 21 35.41 -13.64 37.29
CA ASP A 21 35.95 -13.07 38.54
C ASP A 21 34.91 -12.95 39.67
N SER A 22 33.65 -13.36 39.41
CA SER A 22 32.55 -13.26 40.36
C SER A 22 32.36 -14.55 41.17
N ASP A 23 32.08 -14.42 42.47
CA ASP A 23 31.77 -15.55 43.38
C ASP A 23 30.52 -16.33 42.96
N ASP A 24 29.58 -15.69 42.25
CA ASP A 24 28.36 -16.31 41.73
C ASP A 24 28.25 -16.12 40.21
N ILE A 25 29.05 -16.91 39.49
CA ILE A 25 29.18 -16.93 38.03
C ILE A 25 27.81 -17.03 37.34
N VAL A 26 26.88 -17.82 37.89
CA VAL A 26 25.57 -18.07 37.29
C VAL A 26 24.69 -16.82 37.33
N VAL A 27 24.73 -16.08 38.44
CA VAL A 27 23.94 -14.84 38.59
C VAL A 27 24.54 -13.72 37.74
N SER A 28 25.86 -13.55 37.75
CA SER A 28 26.55 -12.55 36.92
C SER A 28 26.30 -12.81 35.42
N TYR A 29 26.44 -14.06 34.98
CA TYR A 29 26.15 -14.44 33.59
C TYR A 29 24.74 -14.05 33.14
N ASN A 30 23.72 -14.41 33.93
CA ASN A 30 22.33 -14.14 33.58
C ASN A 30 22.00 -12.64 33.57
N SER A 31 22.58 -11.87 34.49
CA SER A 31 22.34 -10.42 34.58
C SER A 31 23.04 -9.64 33.46
N GLU A 32 24.30 -9.96 33.16
CA GLU A 32 25.07 -9.32 32.09
C GLU A 32 24.50 -9.65 30.71
N LEU A 33 24.10 -10.91 30.48
CA LEU A 33 23.46 -11.31 29.23
C LEU A 33 22.12 -10.60 29.03
N LYS A 34 21.32 -10.46 30.09
CA LYS A 34 20.06 -9.72 30.03
C LYS A 34 20.29 -8.25 29.69
N TYR A 35 21.26 -7.61 30.34
CA TYR A 35 21.64 -6.22 30.04
C TYR A 35 22.05 -6.03 28.58
N LEU A 36 22.88 -6.94 28.07
CA LEU A 36 23.36 -6.89 26.70
C LEU A 36 22.24 -7.13 25.68
N LEU A 37 21.31 -8.03 25.99
CA LEU A 37 20.10 -8.27 25.20
C LEU A 37 19.21 -7.02 25.16
N ASP A 38 18.97 -6.37 26.29
CA ASP A 38 18.16 -5.15 26.36
C ASP A 38 18.81 -3.98 25.60
N ARG A 39 20.15 -3.89 25.61
CA ARG A 39 20.91 -2.86 24.88
C ARG A 39 20.86 -3.04 23.36
N HIS A 40 21.11 -4.26 22.87
CA HIS A 40 21.27 -4.53 21.42
C HIS A 40 19.99 -5.03 20.74
N ALA A 41 19.08 -5.64 21.50
CA ALA A 41 17.83 -6.19 21.02
C ALA A 41 16.65 -5.80 21.94
N PRO A 42 16.41 -4.48 22.16
CA PRO A 42 15.32 -4.04 23.02
C PRO A 42 13.99 -4.56 22.50
N ILE A 43 13.12 -4.97 23.43
CA ILE A 43 11.77 -5.41 23.11
C ILE A 43 11.01 -4.23 22.49
N LYS A 44 10.68 -4.36 21.21
CA LYS A 44 9.88 -3.37 20.48
C LYS A 44 8.48 -3.91 20.28
N SER A 45 7.51 -3.33 20.97
CA SER A 45 6.11 -3.57 20.65
C SER A 45 5.72 -2.78 19.39
N ARG A 46 4.94 -3.40 18.51
CA ARG A 46 4.36 -2.74 17.34
C ARG A 46 2.90 -3.11 17.29
N SER A 47 2.04 -2.10 17.11
CA SER A 47 0.64 -2.35 16.85
C SER A 47 0.49 -2.92 15.43
N VAL A 48 -0.03 -4.14 15.33
CA VAL A 48 -0.38 -4.74 14.05
C VAL A 48 -1.87 -4.58 13.85
N THR A 49 -2.26 -3.77 12.86
CA THR A 49 -3.67 -3.70 12.46
C THR A 49 -4.07 -5.04 11.84
N SER A 50 -4.97 -5.77 12.49
CA SER A 50 -5.61 -6.94 11.90
C SER A 50 -6.42 -6.49 10.68
N ARG A 51 -6.00 -6.93 9.49
CA ARG A 51 -6.71 -6.68 8.23
C ARG A 51 -7.38 -7.98 7.81
N PRO A 52 -8.72 -8.05 7.78
CA PRO A 52 -9.40 -9.24 7.30
C PRO A 52 -8.98 -9.52 5.86
N SER A 53 -8.85 -10.81 5.52
CA SER A 53 -8.59 -11.20 4.13
C SER A 53 -9.74 -10.70 3.27
N ALA A 54 -9.40 -10.06 2.14
CA ALA A 54 -10.43 -9.60 1.23
C ALA A 54 -11.27 -10.78 0.72
N PRO A 55 -12.60 -10.61 0.55
CA PRO A 55 -13.51 -11.72 0.19
C PRO A 55 -13.16 -12.41 -1.13
N TRP A 56 -12.60 -11.66 -2.08
CA TRP A 56 -12.20 -12.16 -3.40
C TRP A 56 -10.79 -12.76 -3.43
N MET A 57 -10.12 -12.96 -2.30
CA MET A 57 -8.76 -13.53 -2.24
C MET A 57 -8.80 -15.06 -2.07
N SER A 58 -9.05 -15.77 -3.18
CA SER A 58 -9.02 -17.23 -3.25
C SER A 58 -7.61 -17.83 -3.11
N LEU A 59 -7.53 -19.14 -2.84
CA LEU A 59 -6.27 -19.89 -2.80
C LEU A 59 -5.54 -19.83 -4.15
N GLU A 60 -6.27 -19.93 -5.25
CA GLU A 60 -5.73 -19.81 -6.62
C GLU A 60 -5.00 -18.48 -6.84
N ILE A 61 -5.58 -17.35 -6.40
CA ILE A 61 -4.94 -16.03 -6.49
C ILE A 61 -3.67 -15.98 -5.62
N LYS A 62 -3.69 -16.61 -4.45
CA LYS A 62 -2.50 -16.68 -3.57
C LYS A 62 -1.37 -17.47 -4.24
N GLN A 63 -1.68 -18.61 -4.85
CA GLN A 63 -0.73 -19.43 -5.60
C GLN A 63 -0.17 -18.66 -6.81
N ALA A 64 -1.03 -18.05 -7.64
CA ALA A 64 -0.60 -17.24 -8.78
C ALA A 64 0.29 -16.05 -8.37
N LYS A 65 0.03 -15.42 -7.22
CA LYS A 65 0.91 -14.38 -6.66
C LYS A 65 2.25 -14.93 -6.19
N ALA A 66 2.29 -16.16 -5.66
CA ALA A 66 3.53 -16.83 -5.29
C ALA A 66 4.37 -17.15 -6.54
N GLU A 67 3.76 -17.71 -7.59
CA GLU A 67 4.39 -17.94 -8.90
C GLU A 67 4.97 -16.65 -9.47
N ARG A 68 4.19 -15.56 -9.47
CA ARG A 68 4.67 -14.25 -9.93
C ARG A 68 5.91 -13.78 -9.17
N ARG A 69 5.94 -13.94 -7.85
CA ARG A 69 7.12 -13.59 -7.02
C ARG A 69 8.31 -14.49 -7.26
N GLN A 70 8.10 -15.77 -7.57
CA GLN A 70 9.17 -16.68 -7.96
C GLN A 70 9.78 -16.27 -9.31
N ALA A 71 8.93 -16.00 -10.31
CA ALA A 71 9.37 -15.52 -11.63
C ALA A 71 10.11 -14.17 -11.53
N GLU A 72 9.62 -13.25 -10.69
CA GLU A 72 10.26 -11.97 -10.41
C GLU A 72 11.66 -12.14 -9.81
N ARG A 73 11.79 -12.98 -8.77
CA ARG A 73 13.11 -13.27 -8.17
C ARG A 73 14.07 -13.88 -9.18
N LYS A 74 13.59 -14.80 -10.02
CA LYS A 74 14.40 -15.42 -11.08
C LYS A 74 14.87 -14.40 -12.11
N TRP A 75 13.98 -13.49 -12.52
CA TRP A 75 14.33 -12.40 -13.42
C TRP A 75 15.34 -11.41 -12.80
N LEU A 76 15.17 -11.02 -11.54
CA LEU A 76 16.10 -10.09 -10.88
C LEU A 76 17.50 -10.69 -10.70
N LYS A 77 17.60 -12.02 -10.50
CA LYS A 77 18.87 -12.73 -10.38
C LYS A 77 19.60 -12.84 -11.72
N GLU A 78 18.92 -13.37 -12.74
CA GLU A 78 19.57 -13.76 -14.00
C GLU A 78 19.53 -12.64 -15.05
N LYS A 79 18.52 -11.76 -15.01
CA LYS A 79 18.29 -10.65 -15.97
C LYS A 79 18.09 -11.03 -17.44
N LEU A 80 17.78 -12.31 -17.74
CA LEU A 80 17.43 -12.74 -19.10
C LEU A 80 16.01 -12.32 -19.54
N THR A 81 15.85 -12.10 -20.85
CA THR A 81 14.58 -11.75 -21.51
C THR A 81 13.49 -12.80 -21.31
N ILE A 82 13.84 -14.09 -21.32
CA ILE A 82 12.88 -15.18 -21.12
C ILE A 82 12.22 -15.09 -19.73
N TYR A 83 13.02 -14.81 -18.68
CA TYR A 83 12.48 -14.65 -17.33
C TYR A 83 11.65 -13.38 -17.18
N ARG A 84 11.99 -12.31 -17.91
CA ARG A 84 11.15 -11.11 -17.98
C ARG A 84 9.79 -11.42 -18.61
N GLN A 85 9.75 -12.17 -19.71
CA GLN A 85 8.51 -12.59 -20.36
C GLN A 85 7.65 -13.46 -19.43
N LEU A 86 8.28 -14.43 -18.74
CA LEU A 86 7.60 -15.26 -17.74
C LEU A 86 7.02 -14.42 -16.59
N PHE A 87 7.77 -13.46 -16.06
CA PHE A 87 7.26 -12.55 -15.04
C PHE A 87 6.06 -11.74 -15.54
N CYS A 88 6.13 -11.21 -16.78
CA CYS A 88 5.03 -10.49 -17.40
C CYS A 88 3.78 -11.36 -17.56
N SER A 89 3.91 -12.62 -17.98
CA SER A 89 2.78 -13.54 -18.12
C SER A 89 2.15 -13.86 -16.76
N CYS A 90 2.95 -14.16 -15.72
CA CYS A 90 2.47 -14.35 -14.36
C CYS A 90 1.78 -13.09 -13.81
N LYS A 91 2.30 -11.89 -14.12
CA LYS A 91 1.69 -10.62 -13.73
C LYS A 91 0.31 -10.43 -14.36
N LEU A 92 0.16 -10.74 -15.65
CA LEU A 92 -1.11 -10.66 -16.36
C LEU A 92 -2.12 -11.70 -15.82
N LYS A 93 -1.68 -12.94 -15.59
CA LYS A 93 -2.50 -14.00 -14.97
C LYS A 93 -3.09 -13.54 -13.64
N VAL A 94 -2.26 -13.01 -12.73
CA VAL A 94 -2.72 -12.49 -11.44
C VAL A 94 -3.72 -11.34 -11.61
N LYS A 95 -3.48 -10.42 -12.55
CA LYS A 95 -4.40 -9.29 -12.81
C LYS A 95 -5.77 -9.81 -13.28
N ALA A 96 -5.79 -10.78 -14.20
CA ALA A 96 -7.01 -11.38 -14.72
C ALA A 96 -7.79 -12.11 -13.62
N LEU A 97 -7.12 -12.94 -12.80
CA LEU A 97 -7.77 -13.67 -11.71
C LEU A 97 -8.40 -12.74 -10.67
N ILE A 98 -7.68 -11.67 -10.27
CA ILE A 98 -8.22 -10.69 -9.32
C ILE A 98 -9.43 -9.95 -9.93
N ALA A 99 -9.37 -9.59 -11.21
CA ALA A 99 -10.48 -8.92 -11.89
C ALA A 99 -11.71 -9.83 -11.94
N SER A 100 -11.55 -11.09 -12.33
CA SER A 100 -12.61 -12.10 -12.36
C SER A 100 -13.22 -12.34 -10.98
N ALA A 101 -12.39 -12.56 -9.96
CA ALA A 101 -12.88 -12.81 -8.61
C ALA A 101 -13.64 -11.61 -8.02
N LYS A 102 -13.17 -10.38 -8.27
CA LYS A 102 -13.91 -9.17 -7.89
C LYS A 102 -15.25 -9.08 -8.62
N GLN A 103 -15.26 -9.32 -9.93
CA GLN A 103 -16.48 -9.28 -10.74
C GLN A 103 -17.49 -10.31 -10.22
N MET A 104 -17.06 -11.54 -9.96
CA MET A 104 -17.90 -12.60 -9.42
C MET A 104 -18.49 -12.21 -8.07
N TYR A 105 -17.66 -11.75 -7.13
CA TYR A 105 -18.10 -11.31 -5.80
C TYR A 105 -19.17 -10.21 -5.86
N PHE A 106 -18.98 -9.19 -6.71
CA PHE A 106 -19.98 -8.12 -6.82
C PHE A 106 -21.22 -8.57 -7.59
N LYS A 107 -21.07 -9.43 -8.61
CA LYS A 107 -22.22 -10.03 -9.31
C LYS A 107 -23.10 -10.80 -8.34
N THR A 108 -22.55 -11.68 -7.51
CA THR A 108 -23.32 -12.47 -6.53
C THR A 108 -24.00 -11.55 -5.52
N LYS A 109 -23.30 -10.53 -5.02
CA LYS A 109 -23.86 -9.57 -4.06
C LYS A 109 -24.99 -8.71 -4.63
N ILE A 110 -24.94 -8.41 -5.93
CA ILE A 110 -26.03 -7.71 -6.63
C ILE A 110 -27.23 -8.65 -6.79
N THR A 111 -27.01 -9.90 -7.21
CA THR A 111 -28.10 -10.87 -7.41
C THR A 111 -28.78 -11.29 -6.10
N GLU A 112 -28.02 -11.35 -5.00
CA GLU A 112 -28.53 -11.64 -3.66
C GLU A 112 -29.30 -10.46 -3.03
N SER A 113 -29.16 -9.25 -3.58
CA SER A 113 -29.81 -8.07 -3.02
C SER A 113 -31.31 -8.05 -3.35
N VAL A 114 -32.14 -8.19 -2.31
CA VAL A 114 -33.61 -8.21 -2.45
C VAL A 114 -34.20 -6.81 -2.56
N SER A 115 -33.58 -5.81 -1.95
CA SER A 115 -34.12 -4.44 -1.88
C SER A 115 -33.31 -3.44 -2.69
N SER A 116 -34.01 -2.50 -3.34
CA SER A 116 -33.38 -1.39 -4.07
C SER A 116 -32.46 -0.55 -3.17
N LYS A 117 -32.85 -0.33 -1.91
CA LYS A 117 -32.03 0.35 -0.90
C LYS A 117 -30.68 -0.35 -0.68
N ALA A 118 -30.66 -1.68 -0.53
CA ALA A 118 -29.42 -2.44 -0.34
C ALA A 118 -28.51 -2.40 -1.58
N LEU A 119 -29.10 -2.40 -2.77
CA LEU A 119 -28.35 -2.23 -4.02
C LEU A 119 -27.72 -0.83 -4.12
N PHE A 120 -28.48 0.22 -3.78
CA PHE A 120 -27.98 1.60 -3.80
C PHE A 120 -26.89 1.83 -2.75
N THR A 121 -27.02 1.28 -1.53
CA THR A 121 -25.96 1.38 -0.52
C THR A 121 -24.68 0.68 -0.98
N LEU A 122 -24.79 -0.52 -1.56
CA LEU A 122 -23.66 -1.23 -2.16
C LEU A 122 -23.00 -0.42 -3.29
N THR A 123 -23.80 0.15 -4.18
CA THR A 123 -23.32 0.98 -5.31
C THR A 123 -22.63 2.24 -4.82
N ASN A 124 -23.18 2.91 -3.80
CA ASN A 124 -22.57 4.09 -3.17
C ASN A 124 -21.22 3.75 -2.52
N ALA A 125 -21.13 2.59 -1.84
CA ALA A 125 -19.89 2.09 -1.26
C ALA A 125 -18.82 1.81 -2.34
N MET A 126 -19.20 1.27 -3.51
CA MET A 126 -18.28 1.04 -4.63
C MET A 126 -17.84 2.34 -5.32
N SER A 127 -18.76 3.29 -5.45
CA SER A 127 -18.51 4.56 -6.17
C SER A 127 -17.71 5.58 -5.37
N GLY A 128 -17.36 5.29 -4.11
CA GLY A 128 -16.63 6.23 -3.24
C GLY A 128 -17.44 7.48 -2.87
N LYS A 129 -18.76 7.48 -3.09
CA LYS A 129 -19.67 8.58 -2.72
C LYS A 129 -20.05 8.56 -1.25
N ALA A 130 -19.26 7.89 -0.41
CA ALA A 130 -19.29 8.16 1.02
C ALA A 130 -18.78 9.59 1.20
N HIS A 131 -19.68 10.56 1.06
CA HIS A 131 -19.48 11.91 1.51
C HIS A 131 -19.27 11.84 3.04
N THR A 132 -18.05 11.53 3.47
CA THR A 132 -17.54 12.19 4.66
C THR A 132 -17.37 13.63 4.22
N VAL A 133 -18.44 14.42 4.34
CA VAL A 133 -18.28 15.87 4.42
C VAL A 133 -17.45 16.06 5.68
N ILE A 134 -16.12 16.13 5.53
CA ILE A 134 -15.26 16.70 6.55
C ILE A 134 -15.62 18.18 6.49
N LEU A 135 -16.69 18.57 7.19
CA LEU A 135 -16.91 19.97 7.50
C LEU A 135 -15.71 20.35 8.33
N LEU A 136 -14.72 20.98 7.68
CA LEU A 136 -13.68 21.70 8.37
C LEU A 136 -14.43 22.61 9.35
N ALA A 137 -14.13 22.48 10.65
CA ALA A 137 -14.83 23.24 11.68
C ALA A 137 -14.91 24.71 11.25
N PRO A 138 -16.04 25.41 11.49
CA PRO A 138 -16.16 26.82 11.13
C PRO A 138 -14.92 27.54 11.67
N PHE A 139 -14.11 28.11 10.77
CA PHE A 139 -13.00 28.95 11.21
C PHE A 139 -13.61 30.03 12.11
N PRO A 140 -13.19 30.15 13.38
CA PRO A 140 -13.67 31.23 14.22
C PRO A 140 -13.26 32.54 13.53
N VAL A 141 -14.26 33.34 13.14
CA VAL A 141 -14.09 34.57 12.33
C VAL A 141 -13.18 35.60 13.03
N ASN A 142 -12.85 35.39 14.30
CA ASN A 142 -12.15 36.36 15.14
C ASN A 142 -10.64 36.11 15.33
N GLU A 143 -10.06 35.10 14.69
CA GLU A 143 -8.61 34.94 14.65
C GLU A 143 -8.11 34.82 13.21
N LEU A 144 -8.29 35.90 12.44
CA LEU A 144 -7.52 36.05 11.21
C LEU A 144 -6.06 36.30 11.61
N PRO A 145 -5.12 35.40 11.26
CA PRO A 145 -3.73 35.60 11.60
C PRO A 145 -3.19 36.84 10.87
N GLN A 146 -2.38 37.65 11.59
CA GLN A 146 -1.92 38.98 11.19
C GLN A 146 -1.22 39.03 9.81
N TYR A 147 -0.75 37.89 9.29
CA TYR A 147 -0.15 37.78 7.95
C TYR A 147 -1.15 38.02 6.79
N LEU A 148 -2.46 38.06 7.04
CA LEU A 148 -3.48 38.35 6.02
C LEU A 148 -3.84 39.83 5.87
N ILE A 149 -3.22 40.72 6.65
CA ILE A 149 -3.39 42.19 6.52
C ILE A 149 -2.44 42.76 5.42
N GLY A 150 -1.58 41.92 4.84
CA GLY A 150 -0.75 42.26 3.69
C GLY A 150 -1.53 42.19 2.37
N SER A 151 -1.64 43.34 1.71
CA SER A 151 -2.23 43.58 0.41
C SER A 151 -1.87 42.53 -0.66
N GLY A 152 -2.89 41.97 -1.31
CA GLY A 152 -2.85 41.52 -2.70
C GLY A 152 -2.30 40.10 -2.98
N HIS A 153 -3.12 39.30 -3.68
CA HIS A 153 -2.78 38.04 -4.35
C HIS A 153 -2.65 36.76 -3.50
N PHE A 154 -3.80 36.22 -3.05
CA PHE A 154 -3.95 34.77 -2.85
C PHE A 154 -4.78 34.17 -3.99
N SER A 155 -4.10 33.66 -5.02
CA SER A 155 -4.72 33.06 -6.19
C SER A 155 -5.46 31.76 -5.87
N ARG A 156 -6.79 31.82 -5.91
CA ARG A 156 -7.69 30.67 -5.99
C ARG A 156 -7.55 29.98 -7.35
N ARG A 157 -6.65 29.01 -7.50
CA ARG A 157 -6.63 28.13 -8.68
C ARG A 157 -7.88 27.25 -8.68
N LYS A 158 -8.91 27.66 -9.44
CA LYS A 158 -10.06 26.82 -9.79
C LYS A 158 -9.61 25.74 -10.77
N SER A 159 -9.78 24.47 -10.41
CA SER A 159 -9.64 23.33 -11.32
C SER A 159 -10.88 23.21 -12.21
N THR A 160 -10.86 23.83 -13.39
CA THR A 160 -11.83 23.56 -14.46
C THR A 160 -11.13 23.67 -15.80
N GLN A 161 -10.43 22.60 -16.20
CA GLN A 161 -9.97 22.44 -17.58
C GLN A 161 -9.76 20.97 -17.88
N LEU A 162 -10.80 20.31 -18.40
CA LEU A 162 -10.73 19.17 -19.33
C LEU A 162 -12.17 18.88 -19.83
N GLY A 163 -12.81 19.90 -20.40
CA GLY A 163 -14.17 19.84 -20.97
C GLY A 163 -14.26 20.20 -22.46
N HIS A 164 -13.12 20.34 -23.17
CA HIS A 164 -13.10 20.84 -24.56
C HIS A 164 -12.16 20.05 -25.50
N GLN A 165 -12.01 18.73 -25.30
CA GLN A 165 -11.22 17.87 -26.20
C GLN A 165 -12.00 16.62 -26.71
N LEU A 166 -13.33 16.58 -26.59
CA LEU A 166 -14.14 15.44 -27.07
C LEU A 166 -15.25 15.77 -28.09
N THR A 167 -15.15 16.90 -28.80
CA THR A 167 -16.16 17.25 -29.83
C THR A 167 -15.63 17.25 -31.26
N VAL A 168 -14.32 17.05 -31.51
CA VAL A 168 -13.76 17.25 -32.88
C VAL A 168 -13.44 15.96 -33.65
N VAL A 169 -13.52 14.75 -33.07
CA VAL A 169 -13.14 13.52 -33.80
C VAL A 169 -14.32 12.80 -34.48
N ARG A 170 -15.52 13.40 -34.53
CA ARG A 170 -16.72 12.74 -35.10
C ARG A 170 -17.11 13.16 -36.51
N GLN A 171 -16.40 14.08 -37.15
CA GLN A 171 -16.73 14.51 -38.52
C GLN A 171 -15.45 14.87 -39.27
N THR A 172 -14.99 13.97 -40.15
CA THR A 172 -14.33 14.25 -41.46
C THR A 172 -13.69 12.95 -41.95
N GLY A 173 -14.31 12.32 -42.95
CA GLY A 173 -13.78 11.10 -43.55
C GLY A 173 -14.77 10.38 -44.47
N HIS A 174 -15.64 11.11 -45.15
CA HIS A 174 -16.47 10.56 -46.22
C HIS A 174 -16.68 11.68 -47.24
N GLN A 175 -15.99 11.61 -48.39
CA GLN A 175 -16.31 12.09 -49.77
C GLN A 175 -15.08 11.68 -50.62
N SER A 176 -15.09 10.55 -51.32
CA SER A 176 -15.44 10.39 -52.74
C SER A 176 -15.15 11.61 -53.63
N THR A 177 -14.16 11.47 -54.52
CA THR A 177 -14.11 12.20 -55.80
C THR A 177 -13.68 11.24 -56.90
N ASN A 178 -14.59 11.04 -57.86
CA ASN A 178 -14.40 10.43 -59.18
C ASN A 178 -13.83 11.45 -60.19
N HIS A 179 -13.45 10.92 -61.36
CA HIS A 179 -12.98 11.54 -62.62
C HIS A 179 -11.45 11.57 -62.78
N PHE A 180 -10.85 11.02 -63.85
CA PHE A 180 -11.32 10.63 -65.19
C PHE A 180 -10.94 9.19 -65.55
#